data_AF-A0A3D0KTP5-F1
#
_entry.id   AF-A0A3D0KTP5-F1
#
_cell.length_a   1.000
_cell.length_b   1.000
_cell.length_c   1.000
_cell.angle_alpha   90.00
_cell.angle_beta   90.00
_cell.angle_gamma   90.00
#
_symmetry.space_group_name_H-M   'P 1'
#
loop_
_entity.id
_entity.type
_entity.pdbx_description
1 polymer ?
#
loop_
_entity_poly.entity_id
_entity_poly.type
_entity_poly.pdbx_seq_one_letter_code
_entity_poly.pdbx_strand_id
1 'polypeptide(L)' 'GALAFGHLPTIFVPAGPMTSGISNDQKAAVRKAFARGEASRADLLTSEAAAYHGPGTCTFYGTANS' A
#
# COMPACT_ATOMS: atom_id res chain seq x y z
N GLY A 1 -2.73 -6.41 24.54
CA GLY A 1 -2.52 -7.42 23.48
C GLY A 1 -1.95 -8.69 24.08
N ALA A 2 -1.70 -9.73 23.28
CA ALA A 2 -1.27 -11.05 23.76
C ALA A 2 -0.06 -11.04 24.71
N LEU A 3 0.84 -10.06 24.58
CA LEU A 3 1.99 -9.88 25.47
C LEU A 3 1.62 -9.77 26.97
N ALA A 4 0.45 -9.23 27.30
CA ALA A 4 -0.04 -9.17 28.68
C ALA A 4 -0.32 -10.56 29.30
N PHE A 5 -0.41 -11.59 28.47
CA PHE A 5 -0.66 -12.99 28.86
C PHE A 5 0.43 -13.91 28.28
N GLY A 6 1.70 -13.54 28.38
CA GLY A 6 2.83 -14.27 27.78
C GLY A 6 3.02 -15.74 28.22
N HIS A 7 2.25 -16.21 29.20
CA HIS A 7 2.19 -17.61 29.63
C HIS A 7 1.23 -18.47 28.79
N LEU A 8 0.37 -17.87 27.95
CA LEU A 8 -0.55 -18.59 27.08
C LEU A 8 0.05 -18.79 25.68
N PRO A 9 -0.10 -19.99 25.07
CA PRO A 9 0.30 -20.21 23.68
C PRO A 9 -0.38 -19.21 22.74
N THR A 10 0.40 -18.49 21.95
CA THR A 10 -0.09 -17.50 20.98
C THR A 10 0.70 -17.63 19.67
N ILE A 11 0.05 -17.39 18.54
CA ILE A 11 0.67 -17.32 17.22
C ILE A 11 0.26 -16.03 16.50
N PHE A 12 1.17 -15.46 15.72
CA PHE A 12 0.89 -14.36 14.80
C PHE A 12 0.70 -14.91 13.38
N VAL A 13 -0.43 -14.59 12.75
CA VAL A 13 -0.73 -14.97 11.36
C VAL A 13 -0.92 -13.67 10.57
N PRO A 14 0.07 -13.25 9.76
CA PRO A 14 -0.07 -12.05 8.93
C PRO A 14 -1.08 -12.28 7.80
N ALA A 15 -1.83 -11.23 7.45
CA ALA A 15 -2.78 -11.28 6.33
C ALA A 15 -2.11 -11.37 4.95
N GLY A 16 -0.86 -10.89 4.84
CA GLY A 16 -0.08 -10.85 3.60
C GLY A 16 -0.31 -9.58 2.77
N PRO A 17 0.59 -9.31 1.81
CA PRO A 17 0.51 -8.15 0.93
C PRO A 17 -0.61 -8.30 -0.09
N MET A 18 -1.10 -7.16 -0.60
CA MET A 18 -1.90 -7.12 -1.83
C MET A 18 -1.15 -7.78 -3.00
N THR A 19 -1.88 -8.14 -4.04
CA THR A 19 -1.28 -8.49 -5.34
C THR A 19 -0.51 -7.31 -5.95
N SER A 20 0.50 -7.61 -6.76
CA SER A 20 1.27 -6.58 -7.47
C SER A 20 0.42 -5.88 -8.54
N GLY A 21 0.66 -4.57 -8.74
CA GLY A 21 0.04 -3.78 -9.79
C GLY A 21 0.90 -2.55 -10.11
N ILE A 22 0.31 -1.34 -10.16
CA ILE A 22 1.07 -0.10 -10.45
C ILE A 22 2.20 0.09 -9.43
N SER A 23 3.38 0.45 -9.90
CA SER A 23 4.53 0.69 -9.03
C SER A 23 4.40 2.03 -8.29
N ASN A 24 5.05 2.14 -7.13
CA ASN A 24 5.13 3.40 -6.40
C ASN A 24 5.80 4.52 -7.21
N ASP A 25 6.77 4.18 -8.06
CA ASP A 25 7.46 5.15 -8.91
C ASP A 25 6.54 5.73 -9.97
N GLN A 26 5.71 4.88 -10.60
CA GLN A 26 4.70 5.31 -11.56
C GLN A 26 3.66 6.21 -10.88
N LYS A 27 3.16 5.82 -9.71
CA LYS A 27 2.25 6.63 -8.90
C LYS A 27 2.87 7.99 -8.53
N ALA A 28 4.12 7.99 -8.10
CA ALA A 28 4.84 9.20 -7.75
C ALA A 28 5.06 10.12 -8.96
N ALA A 29 5.30 9.55 -10.14
CA ALA A 29 5.43 10.32 -11.39
C ALA A 29 4.14 11.07 -11.73
N VAL A 30 2.97 10.42 -11.63
CA VAL A 30 1.67 11.06 -11.88
C VAL A 30 1.40 12.18 -10.87
N ARG A 31 1.70 11.98 -9.58
CA ARG A 31 1.59 13.05 -8.56
C ARG A 31 2.46 14.25 -8.89
N LYS A 32 3.70 14.03 -9.30
CA LYS A 32 4.64 15.09 -9.68
C LYS A 32 4.13 15.84 -10.92
N ALA A 33 3.59 15.13 -11.92
CA ALA A 33 3.01 15.74 -13.12
C ALA A 33 1.76 16.57 -12.79
N PHE A 34 0.86 16.06 -11.94
CA PHE A 34 -0.31 16.80 -11.46
C PHE A 34 0.10 18.08 -10.72
N ALA A 35 1.11 18.02 -9.86
CA ALA A 35 1.63 19.18 -9.15
C ALA A 35 2.23 20.25 -10.08
N ARG A 36 2.73 19.87 -11.26
CA ARG A 36 3.22 20.80 -12.31
C ARG A 36 2.11 21.29 -13.25
N GLY A 37 0.87 20.82 -13.10
CA GLY A 37 -0.22 21.12 -14.03
C GLY A 37 -0.18 20.34 -15.35
N GLU A 38 0.67 19.30 -15.43
CA GLU A 38 0.89 18.47 -16.62
C GLU A 38 -0.04 17.24 -16.68
N ALA A 39 -0.76 16.95 -15.60
CA ALA A 39 -1.73 15.86 -15.53
C ALA A 39 -3.08 16.39 -15.01
N SER A 40 -4.17 15.77 -15.47
CA SER A 40 -5.52 16.15 -15.04
C SER A 40 -5.86 15.54 -13.67
N ARG A 41 -6.92 16.06 -13.05
CA ARG A 41 -7.49 15.45 -11.84
C ARG A 41 -7.97 14.02 -12.08
N ALA A 42 -8.45 13.71 -13.29
CA ALA A 42 -8.89 12.37 -13.66
C ALA A 42 -7.70 11.39 -13.71
N ASP A 43 -6.56 11.83 -14.25
CA ASP A 43 -5.33 11.02 -14.30
C ASP A 43 -4.80 10.72 -12.90
N LEU A 44 -4.77 11.74 -12.01
CA LEU A 44 -4.38 11.56 -10.62
C LEU A 44 -5.29 10.54 -9.92
N LEU A 45 -6.61 10.69 -10.03
CA LEU A 45 -7.56 9.78 -9.39
C LEU A 45 -7.43 8.35 -9.90
N THR A 46 -7.23 8.19 -11.21
CA THR A 46 -7.02 6.88 -11.82
C THR A 46 -5.76 6.22 -11.26
N SER A 47 -4.65 6.96 -11.16
CA SER A 47 -3.41 6.44 -10.58
C SER A 47 -3.52 6.13 -9.08
N GLU A 48 -4.28 6.92 -8.31
CA GLU A 48 -4.48 6.68 -6.87
C GLU A 48 -5.33 5.43 -6.64
N ALA A 49 -6.44 5.28 -7.37
CA ALA A 49 -7.31 4.12 -7.27
C ALA A 49 -6.58 2.84 -7.72
N ALA A 50 -5.79 2.94 -8.79
CA ALA A 50 -5.01 1.83 -9.29
C ALA A 50 -3.96 1.33 -8.30
N ALA A 51 -3.55 2.10 -7.29
CA ALA A 51 -2.56 1.68 -6.29
C ALA A 51 -3.06 0.61 -5.31
N TYR A 52 -4.37 0.33 -5.30
CA TYR A 52 -5.01 -0.68 -4.46
C TYR A 52 -5.46 -1.85 -5.34
N HIS A 53 -4.64 -2.90 -5.40
CA HIS A 53 -4.80 -3.99 -6.37
C HIS A 53 -5.62 -5.17 -5.86
N GLY A 54 -6.01 -5.17 -4.59
CA GLY A 54 -6.72 -6.28 -3.96
C GLY A 54 -6.73 -6.18 -2.43
N PRO A 55 -7.26 -7.18 -1.72
CA PRO A 55 -7.15 -7.26 -0.28
C PRO A 55 -5.70 -7.59 0.13
N GLY A 56 -5.21 -6.95 1.21
CA GLY A 56 -3.89 -7.20 1.77
C GLY A 56 -3.22 -5.92 2.27
N THR A 57 -1.99 -6.06 2.79
CA THR A 57 -1.13 -4.94 3.19
C THR A 57 -0.46 -4.29 1.98
N CYS A 58 0.29 -3.19 2.19
CA CYS A 58 1.09 -2.57 1.13
C CYS A 58 1.96 -3.60 0.37
N THR A 59 2.32 -3.33 -0.88
CA THR A 59 3.17 -4.24 -1.68
C THR A 59 4.68 -4.02 -1.51
N PHE A 60 5.07 -2.92 -0.85
CA PHE A 60 6.45 -2.52 -0.64
C PHE A 60 6.89 -2.73 0.81
N TYR A 61 8.19 -2.54 1.07
CA TYR A 61 8.76 -2.66 2.41
C TYR A 61 8.43 -1.45 3.29
N GLY A 62 7.16 -1.39 3.72
CA GLY A 62 6.65 -0.44 4.70
C GLY A 62 6.26 -1.13 6.01
N THR A 63 5.72 -0.38 6.97
CA THR A 63 5.47 -0.81 8.36
C THR A 63 4.71 -2.14 8.49
N ALA A 64 3.81 -2.46 7.57
CA ALA A 64 3.05 -3.71 7.64
C ALA A 64 3.83 -4.95 7.17
N ASN A 65 4.91 -4.76 6.41
CA ASN A 65 5.72 -5.83 5.80
C ASN A 65 7.15 -5.91 6.35
N SER A 66 7.58 -4.95 7.18
CA SER A 66 8.84 -4.97 7.92
C SER A 66 8.63 -5.68 9.25
#